data_AF-A0A376MUD2-F1
#
_entry.id   AF-A0A376MUD2-F1
#
_cell.length_a   1.000
_cell.length_b   1.000
_cell.length_c   1.000
_cell.angle_alpha   90.00
_cell.angle_beta   90.00
_cell.angle_gamma   90.00
#
_symmetry.space_group_name_H-M   'P 1'
#
loop_
_entity.id
_entity.type
_entity.pdbx_description
1 polymer ?
#
loop_
_entity_poly.entity_id
_entity_poly.type
_entity_poly.pdbx_seq_one_letter_code
_entity_poly.pdbx_strand_id
1 'polypeptide(L)'
;MSMPATSTKNTKLATSLIDEYALLGWRAMLTEVNLSPKPGLVDRINCGAHKDMALEDFHRSALAIQGWLPRFIEFGACSAEMAPEEVLHGLRPIGMACEGDMFRATAGVNTHKGSIFSLGLLCAAIGRLLQLNQSITPITICATAASFCRGLTDRELRTNNSQLTAGQRFVPAAWPYRRTR
;
A
#
# COMPACT_ATOMS: atom_id res chain seq x y z
N MET A 1 17.93 -10.65 -7.30
CA MET A 1 18.23 -10.86 -5.86
C MET A 1 17.33 -11.96 -5.36
N SER A 2 17.90 -13.06 -4.86
CA SER A 2 17.12 -14.15 -4.27
C SER A 2 16.41 -13.65 -3.02
N MET A 3 15.11 -13.92 -2.95
CA MET A 3 14.24 -13.48 -1.86
C MET A 3 14.71 -14.09 -0.53
N PRO A 4 14.66 -13.35 0.59
CA PRO A 4 14.74 -13.98 1.89
C PRO A 4 13.56 -14.96 2.00
N ALA A 5 13.86 -16.22 2.29
CA ALA A 5 12.86 -17.23 2.58
C ALA A 5 12.20 -16.88 3.91
N THR A 6 11.20 -15.99 3.88
CA THR A 6 10.27 -15.83 5.00
C THR A 6 9.50 -17.15 5.07
N SER A 7 9.80 -17.97 6.07
CA SER A 7 9.18 -19.27 6.31
C SER A 7 7.66 -19.21 6.11
N THR A 8 7.20 -19.66 4.95
CA THR A 8 5.79 -19.67 4.50
C THR A 8 4.94 -20.72 5.20
N LYS A 9 5.42 -21.29 6.31
CA LYS A 9 4.86 -22.51 6.89
C LYS A 9 3.61 -22.34 7.77
N ASN A 10 3.01 -21.15 7.90
CA ASN A 10 1.97 -20.91 8.92
C ASN A 10 0.64 -20.29 8.48
N THR A 11 0.43 -20.00 7.19
CA THR A 11 -0.90 -19.55 6.74
C THR A 11 -1.85 -20.74 6.58
N LYS A 12 -3.06 -20.63 7.14
CA LYS A 12 -4.15 -21.62 7.01
C LYS A 12 -5.10 -21.27 5.86
N LEU A 13 -4.83 -20.18 5.14
CA LEU A 13 -5.72 -19.67 4.11
C LEU A 13 -5.60 -20.48 2.83
N ALA A 14 -6.74 -20.75 2.18
CA ALA A 14 -6.75 -21.33 0.86
C ALA A 14 -6.22 -20.32 -0.17
N THR A 15 -5.40 -20.79 -1.12
CA THR A 15 -4.85 -19.96 -2.20
C THR A 15 -5.94 -19.23 -2.98
N SER A 16 -7.07 -19.89 -3.25
CA SER A 16 -8.21 -19.29 -3.95
C SER A 16 -8.78 -18.05 -3.24
N LEU A 17 -8.78 -18.05 -1.90
CA LEU A 17 -9.25 -16.92 -1.11
C LEU A 17 -8.27 -15.74 -1.17
N ILE A 18 -6.97 -16.04 -1.13
CA ILE A 18 -5.91 -15.04 -1.31
C ILE A 18 -6.04 -14.39 -2.70
N ASP A 19 -6.20 -15.21 -3.74
CA ASP A 19 -6.37 -14.75 -5.12
C ASP A 19 -7.62 -13.90 -5.31
N GLU A 20 -8.73 -14.24 -4.64
CA GLU A 20 -9.97 -13.44 -4.68
C GLU A 20 -9.75 -12.02 -4.14
N TYR A 21 -9.17 -11.89 -2.95
CA TYR A 21 -8.89 -10.57 -2.37
C TYR A 21 -7.81 -9.80 -3.13
N ALA A 22 -6.80 -10.50 -3.67
CA ALA A 22 -5.81 -9.88 -4.54
C ALA A 22 -6.45 -9.32 -5.82
N LEU A 23 -7.37 -10.07 -6.43
CA LEU A 23 -8.13 -9.63 -7.60
C LEU A 23 -9.00 -8.40 -7.28
N LEU A 24 -9.65 -8.37 -6.12
CA LEU A 24 -10.40 -7.19 -5.66
C LEU A 24 -9.50 -5.97 -5.47
N GLY A 25 -8.33 -6.14 -4.86
CA GLY A 25 -7.35 -5.06 -4.70
C GLY A 25 -6.87 -4.50 -6.05
N TRP A 26 -6.59 -5.38 -7.01
CA TRP A 26 -6.20 -4.97 -8.36
C TRP A 26 -7.33 -4.25 -9.10
N ARG A 27 -8.57 -4.75 -9.00
CA ARG A 27 -9.76 -4.09 -9.56
C ARG A 27 -9.96 -2.70 -8.97
N ALA A 28 -9.82 -2.55 -7.65
CA ALA A 28 -9.93 -1.25 -6.99
C ALA A 28 -8.89 -0.25 -7.53
N MET A 29 -7.65 -0.69 -7.75
CA MET A 29 -6.59 0.12 -8.36
C MET A 29 -6.96 0.56 -9.79
N LEU A 30 -7.43 -0.37 -10.63
CA LEU A 30 -7.88 -0.04 -11.98
C LEU A 30 -9.10 0.89 -12.00
N THR A 31 -10.05 0.71 -11.08
CA THR A 31 -11.21 1.61 -10.95
C THR A 31 -10.75 3.02 -10.60
N GLU A 32 -9.80 3.17 -9.68
CA GLU A 32 -9.23 4.47 -9.30
C GLU A 32 -8.53 5.15 -10.49
N VAL A 33 -7.70 4.42 -11.25
CA VAL A 33 -6.98 4.92 -12.43
C VAL A 33 -7.95 5.42 -13.51
N ASN A 34 -9.06 4.71 -13.72
CA ASN A 34 -10.01 5.00 -14.77
C ASN A 34 -11.12 6.00 -14.35
N LEU A 35 -11.08 6.53 -13.12
CA LEU A 35 -12.02 7.54 -12.68
C LEU A 35 -11.68 8.90 -13.31
N SER A 36 -12.69 9.70 -13.65
CA SER A 36 -12.50 11.06 -14.18
C SER A 36 -13.70 11.94 -13.77
N PRO A 37 -13.50 13.25 -13.55
CA PRO A 37 -12.24 13.98 -13.59
C PRO A 37 -11.38 13.79 -12.33
N LYS A 38 -10.05 13.89 -12.45
CA LYS A 38 -9.12 13.89 -11.31
C LYS A 38 -8.26 15.16 -11.34
N PRO A 39 -8.73 16.29 -10.76
CA PRO A 39 -8.04 17.57 -10.83
C PRO A 39 -6.57 17.49 -10.38
N GLY A 40 -5.65 17.84 -11.29
CA GLY A 40 -4.21 17.85 -11.04
C GLY A 40 -3.52 16.48 -11.14
N LEU A 41 -4.27 15.39 -11.27
CA LEU A 41 -3.76 14.02 -11.44
C LEU A 41 -3.96 13.53 -12.88
N VAL A 42 -3.29 12.45 -13.24
CA VAL A 42 -3.55 11.73 -14.50
C VAL A 42 -4.91 11.05 -14.42
N ASP A 43 -5.72 11.20 -15.47
CA ASP A 43 -6.99 10.51 -15.65
C ASP A 43 -7.23 10.13 -17.13
N ARG A 44 -8.45 9.74 -17.49
CA ARG A 44 -8.80 9.34 -18.86
C ARG A 44 -8.94 10.51 -19.83
N ILE A 45 -9.05 11.74 -19.30
CA ILE A 45 -9.27 12.95 -20.08
C ILE A 45 -7.93 13.62 -20.38
N ASN A 46 -7.02 13.68 -19.40
CA ASN A 46 -5.70 14.33 -19.55
C ASN A 46 -4.67 13.84 -18.51
N CYS A 47 -3.42 14.31 -18.66
CA CYS A 47 -2.32 13.99 -17.73
C CYS A 47 -2.27 14.88 -16.47
N GLY A 48 -3.29 15.70 -16.22
CA GLY A 48 -3.30 16.66 -15.12
C GLY A 48 -2.13 17.64 -15.19
N ALA A 49 -1.42 17.82 -14.08
CA ALA A 49 -0.22 18.65 -14.01
C ALA A 49 1.06 17.93 -14.48
N HIS A 50 0.96 16.65 -14.84
CA HIS A 50 2.10 15.81 -15.15
C HIS A 50 2.54 15.94 -16.61
N LYS A 51 3.86 15.88 -16.82
CA LYS A 51 4.50 15.83 -18.15
C LYS A 51 5.29 14.55 -18.38
N ASP A 52 5.48 13.79 -17.31
CA ASP A 52 6.34 12.62 -17.18
C ASP A 52 5.55 11.31 -17.16
N MET A 53 4.21 11.37 -17.18
CA MET A 53 3.34 10.20 -17.11
C MET A 53 2.01 10.41 -17.83
N ALA A 54 1.47 9.31 -18.35
CA ALA A 54 0.17 9.23 -18.98
C ALA A 54 -0.63 8.03 -18.43
N LEU A 55 -1.92 7.96 -18.77
CA LEU A 55 -2.82 6.90 -18.30
C LEU A 55 -2.26 5.48 -18.56
N GLU A 56 -1.58 5.29 -19.70
CA GLU A 56 -0.99 4.00 -20.07
C GLU A 56 0.09 3.54 -19.07
N ASP A 57 0.87 4.47 -18.50
CA ASP A 57 1.87 4.15 -17.47
C ASP A 57 1.18 3.59 -16.21
N PHE A 58 0.00 4.10 -15.87
CA PHE A 58 -0.79 3.59 -14.76
C PHE A 58 -1.34 2.18 -15.05
N HIS A 59 -1.76 1.87 -16.28
CA HIS A 59 -2.17 0.50 -16.65
C HIS A 59 -0.99 -0.48 -16.60
N ARG A 60 0.17 -0.12 -17.15
CA ARG A 60 1.40 -0.93 -17.09
C ARG A 60 1.84 -1.17 -15.65
N SER A 61 1.78 -0.13 -14.83
CA SER A 61 2.03 -0.17 -13.40
C SER A 61 1.07 -1.12 -12.66
N ALA A 62 -0.24 -1.00 -12.89
CA ALA A 62 -1.24 -1.84 -12.25
C ALA A 62 -1.06 -3.33 -12.62
N LEU A 63 -0.69 -3.63 -13.86
CA LEU A 63 -0.38 -4.99 -14.30
C LEU A 63 0.86 -5.55 -13.58
N ALA A 64 1.92 -4.75 -13.43
CA ALA A 64 3.12 -5.16 -12.69
C ALA A 64 2.82 -5.43 -11.21
N ILE A 65 2.00 -4.58 -10.57
CA ILE A 65 1.63 -4.70 -9.15
C ILE A 65 0.70 -5.90 -8.89
N GLN A 66 -0.13 -6.31 -9.86
CA GLN A 66 -1.09 -7.40 -9.69
C GLN A 66 -0.46 -8.67 -9.11
N GLY A 67 0.71 -9.07 -9.62
CA GLY A 67 1.44 -10.26 -9.17
C GLY A 67 2.01 -10.16 -7.75
N TRP A 68 2.00 -8.97 -7.15
CA TRP A 68 2.50 -8.73 -5.79
C TRP A 68 1.40 -8.73 -4.73
N LEU A 69 0.14 -8.46 -5.09
CA LEU A 69 -0.96 -8.36 -4.13
C LEU A 69 -1.17 -9.63 -3.28
N PRO A 70 -1.10 -10.86 -3.83
CA PRO A 70 -1.16 -12.08 -3.02
C PRO A 70 -0.09 -12.14 -1.93
N ARG A 71 1.13 -11.66 -2.21
CA ARG A 71 2.26 -11.70 -1.27
C ARG A 71 2.03 -10.80 -0.05
N PHE A 72 1.37 -9.65 -0.23
CA PHE A 72 0.98 -8.80 0.90
C PHE A 72 -0.03 -9.50 1.80
N ILE A 73 -1.02 -10.19 1.21
CA ILE A 73 -2.05 -10.95 1.94
C ILE A 73 -1.41 -12.13 2.68
N GLU A 74 -0.58 -12.92 2.01
CA GLU A 74 0.15 -14.05 2.59
C GLU A 74 1.02 -13.62 3.78
N PHE A 75 1.79 -12.54 3.62
CA PHE A 75 2.58 -11.99 4.72
C PHE A 75 1.69 -11.53 5.88
N GLY A 76 0.59 -10.83 5.56
CA GLY A 76 -0.42 -10.44 6.53
C GLY A 76 -0.94 -11.62 7.36
N ALA A 77 -1.29 -12.71 6.70
CA ALA A 77 -1.73 -13.94 7.36
C ALA A 77 -0.65 -14.55 8.25
N CYS A 78 0.59 -14.66 7.76
CA CYS A 78 1.72 -15.15 8.55
C CYS A 78 2.05 -14.25 9.76
N SER A 79 1.69 -12.96 9.70
CA SER A 79 1.93 -12.00 10.77
C SER A 79 0.93 -12.03 11.93
N ALA A 80 -0.03 -12.98 11.93
CA ALA A 80 -1.11 -13.05 12.91
C ALA A 80 -0.64 -13.03 14.37
N GLU A 81 0.48 -13.69 14.67
CA GLU A 81 1.09 -13.78 16.01
C GLU A 81 2.12 -12.68 16.30
N MET A 82 2.48 -11.85 15.30
CA MET A 82 3.43 -10.75 15.48
C MET A 82 2.79 -9.56 16.19
N ALA A 83 3.56 -8.76 16.93
CA ALA A 83 3.09 -7.46 17.36
C ALA A 83 2.72 -6.60 16.12
N PRO A 84 1.56 -5.92 16.09
CA PRO A 84 1.15 -5.13 14.93
C PRO A 84 2.23 -4.15 14.44
N GLU A 85 2.93 -3.52 15.36
CA GLU A 85 3.98 -2.53 15.12
C GLU A 85 5.23 -3.09 14.42
N GLU A 86 5.39 -4.43 14.38
CA GLU A 86 6.51 -5.12 13.72
C GLU A 86 6.15 -5.55 12.29
N VAL A 87 4.86 -5.65 11.96
CA VAL A 87 4.37 -6.11 10.65
C VAL A 87 4.90 -5.23 9.53
N LEU A 88 4.92 -3.91 9.72
CA LEU A 88 5.40 -2.97 8.71
C LEU A 88 6.87 -3.23 8.35
N HIS A 89 7.70 -3.67 9.30
CA HIS A 89 9.10 -3.98 9.03
C HIS A 89 9.25 -5.13 8.01
N GLY A 90 8.44 -6.18 8.14
CA GLY A 90 8.43 -7.28 7.17
C GLY A 90 7.70 -6.98 5.86
N LEU A 91 6.76 -6.03 5.86
CA LEU A 91 6.10 -5.56 4.62
C LEU A 91 7.02 -4.71 3.74
N ARG A 92 7.96 -3.95 4.33
CA ARG A 92 8.87 -3.06 3.58
C ARG A 92 9.63 -3.76 2.44
N PRO A 93 10.32 -4.89 2.63
CA PRO A 93 11.03 -5.54 1.53
C PRO A 93 10.09 -6.01 0.40
N ILE A 94 8.85 -6.43 0.73
CA ILE A 94 7.84 -6.80 -0.28
C ILE A 94 7.41 -5.55 -1.06
N GLY A 95 7.14 -4.44 -0.36
CA GLY A 95 6.81 -3.15 -0.95
C GLY A 95 7.91 -2.62 -1.87
N MET A 96 9.17 -2.65 -1.43
CA MET A 96 10.32 -2.19 -2.22
C MET A 96 10.52 -3.02 -3.49
N ALA A 97 10.32 -4.34 -3.41
CA ALA A 97 10.42 -5.19 -4.58
C ALA A 97 9.27 -4.95 -5.57
N CYS A 98 8.04 -4.79 -5.07
CA CYS A 98 6.88 -4.37 -5.85
C CYS A 98 7.10 -3.01 -6.54
N GLU A 99 7.63 -2.03 -5.82
CA GLU A 99 8.02 -0.72 -6.37
C GLU A 99 9.07 -0.87 -7.48
N GLY A 100 10.07 -1.73 -7.28
CA GLY A 100 11.08 -2.01 -8.30
C GLY A 100 10.47 -2.57 -9.58
N ASP A 101 9.48 -3.46 -9.48
CA ASP A 101 8.78 -4.03 -10.63
C ASP A 101 7.90 -3.00 -11.33
N MET A 102 7.21 -2.18 -10.55
CA MET A 102 6.44 -1.03 -11.03
C MET A 102 7.33 -0.10 -11.86
N PHE A 103 8.46 0.36 -11.31
CA PHE A 103 9.38 1.25 -12.00
C PHE A 103 9.95 0.64 -13.29
N ARG A 104 10.23 -0.66 -13.32
CA ARG A 104 10.69 -1.33 -14.55
C ARG A 104 9.59 -1.34 -15.63
N ALA A 105 8.34 -1.59 -15.23
CA ALA A 105 7.21 -1.61 -16.16
C ALA A 105 6.86 -0.22 -16.72
N THR A 106 7.21 0.84 -15.99
CA THR A 106 6.92 2.23 -16.35
C THR A 106 8.15 3.03 -16.77
N ALA A 107 9.26 2.37 -17.10
CA ALA A 107 10.52 3.03 -17.50
C ALA A 107 11.01 4.13 -16.52
N GLY A 108 10.81 3.91 -15.22
CA GLY A 108 11.24 4.82 -14.15
C GLY A 108 10.19 5.83 -13.68
N VAL A 109 8.99 5.83 -14.26
CA VAL A 109 7.92 6.76 -13.86
C VAL A 109 7.29 6.36 -12.53
N ASN A 110 7.17 7.32 -11.62
CA ASN A 110 6.56 7.15 -10.29
C ASN A 110 5.03 7.25 -10.36
N THR A 111 4.35 6.13 -10.62
CA THR A 111 2.89 6.06 -10.69
C THR A 111 2.27 5.70 -9.35
N HIS A 112 2.23 4.40 -9.02
CA HIS A 112 1.46 3.84 -7.92
C HIS A 112 2.26 3.62 -6.62
N LYS A 113 3.36 4.34 -6.40
CA LYS A 113 4.16 4.17 -5.17
C LYS A 113 3.34 4.35 -3.89
N GLY A 114 2.49 5.38 -3.85
CA GLY A 114 1.55 5.58 -2.74
C GLY A 114 0.50 4.47 -2.62
N SER A 115 0.01 3.95 -3.75
CA SER A 115 -0.94 2.84 -3.78
C SER A 115 -0.31 1.53 -3.33
N ILE A 116 0.95 1.24 -3.69
CA ILE A 116 1.69 0.06 -3.21
C ILE A 116 1.76 0.07 -1.69
N PHE A 117 2.06 1.21 -1.07
CA PHE A 117 2.07 1.34 0.38
C PHE A 117 0.68 1.13 0.99
N SER A 118 -0.31 1.93 0.57
CA SER A 118 -1.64 1.91 1.18
C SER A 118 -2.39 0.61 0.91
N LEU A 119 -2.46 0.17 -0.35
CA LEU A 119 -3.13 -1.07 -0.72
C LEU A 119 -2.39 -2.29 -0.18
N GLY A 120 -1.05 -2.26 -0.15
CA GLY A 120 -0.24 -3.31 0.48
C GLY A 120 -0.58 -3.50 1.96
N LEU A 121 -0.76 -2.40 2.70
CA LEU A 121 -1.22 -2.44 4.10
C LEU A 121 -2.63 -3.01 4.24
N LEU A 122 -3.56 -2.62 3.37
CA LEU A 122 -4.93 -3.15 3.38
C LEU A 122 -4.95 -4.66 3.06
N CYS A 123 -4.19 -5.09 2.06
CA CYS A 123 -4.01 -6.51 1.72
C CYS A 123 -3.43 -7.30 2.90
N ALA A 124 -2.39 -6.78 3.56
CA ALA A 124 -1.83 -7.42 4.75
C ALA A 124 -2.82 -7.47 5.92
N ALA A 125 -3.60 -6.41 6.12
CA ALA A 125 -4.64 -6.37 7.13
C ALA A 125 -5.72 -7.44 6.88
N ILE A 126 -6.17 -7.58 5.62
CA ILE A 126 -7.10 -8.63 5.20
C ILE A 126 -6.53 -10.01 5.52
N GLY A 127 -5.29 -10.29 5.09
CA GLY A 127 -4.64 -11.57 5.36
C GLY A 127 -4.57 -11.90 6.86
N ARG A 128 -4.21 -10.91 7.69
CA ARG A 128 -4.14 -11.06 9.14
C ARG A 128 -5.51 -11.36 9.76
N LEU A 129 -6.53 -10.60 9.38
CA LEU A 129 -7.91 -10.78 9.87
C LEU A 129 -8.45 -12.16 9.49
N LEU A 130 -8.24 -12.59 8.24
CA LEU A 130 -8.65 -13.91 7.76
C LEU A 130 -7.98 -15.03 8.56
N GLN A 131 -6.66 -14.94 8.79
CA GLN A 131 -5.93 -15.94 9.59
C GLN A 131 -6.45 -16.03 11.03
N LEU A 132 -6.85 -14.89 11.60
CA LEU A 132 -7.41 -14.80 12.95
C LEU A 132 -8.91 -15.13 13.01
N ASN A 133 -9.54 -15.50 11.89
CA ASN A 133 -11.00 -15.73 11.77
C ASN A 133 -11.83 -14.51 12.24
N GLN A 134 -11.35 -13.30 11.95
CA GLN A 134 -12.03 -12.05 12.26
C GLN A 134 -12.81 -11.53 11.06
N SER A 135 -13.82 -10.69 11.32
CA SER A 135 -14.68 -10.15 10.26
C SER A 135 -13.92 -9.23 9.31
N ILE A 136 -14.14 -9.41 8.00
CA ILE A 136 -13.59 -8.56 6.95
C ILE A 136 -14.59 -7.44 6.64
N THR A 137 -14.36 -6.28 7.24
CA THR A 137 -15.17 -5.07 7.04
C THR A 137 -14.27 -3.88 6.79
N PRO A 138 -14.74 -2.79 6.16
CA PRO A 138 -13.92 -1.59 5.98
C PRO A 138 -13.33 -1.07 7.30
N ILE A 139 -14.10 -1.15 8.39
CA ILE A 139 -13.69 -0.68 9.72
C ILE A 139 -12.55 -1.55 10.28
N THR A 140 -12.71 -2.88 10.25
CA THR A 140 -11.70 -3.81 10.80
C THR A 140 -10.42 -3.82 9.96
N ILE A 141 -10.53 -3.70 8.63
CA ILE A 141 -9.37 -3.59 7.74
C ILE A 141 -8.60 -2.30 8.04
N CYS A 142 -9.28 -1.15 8.06
CA CYS A 142 -8.63 0.14 8.32
C CYS A 142 -8.01 0.22 9.72
N ALA A 143 -8.71 -0.30 10.75
CA ALA A 143 -8.17 -0.35 12.11
C ALA A 143 -6.91 -1.22 12.21
N THR A 144 -6.93 -2.38 11.57
CA THR A 144 -5.77 -3.29 11.51
C THR A 144 -4.60 -2.66 10.75
N ALA A 145 -4.84 -2.07 9.58
CA ALA A 145 -3.81 -1.37 8.82
C ALA A 145 -3.22 -0.19 9.61
N ALA A 146 -4.04 0.60 10.30
CA ALA A 146 -3.59 1.68 11.17
C ALA A 146 -2.74 1.16 12.33
N SER A 147 -3.06 -0.01 12.90
CA SER A 147 -2.29 -0.64 13.96
C SER A 147 -0.85 -0.98 13.53
N PHE A 148 -0.65 -1.36 12.26
CA PHE A 148 0.69 -1.64 11.71
C PHE A 148 1.57 -0.39 11.65
N CYS A 149 0.96 0.78 11.52
CA CYS A 149 1.64 2.07 11.38
C CYS A 149 1.77 2.83 12.71
N ARG A 150 1.33 2.27 13.85
CA ARG A 150 1.39 2.99 15.14
C ARG A 150 2.82 3.38 15.49
N GLY A 151 3.04 4.66 15.80
CA GLY A 151 4.35 5.21 16.15
C GLY A 151 5.33 5.34 14.98
N LEU A 152 4.91 5.12 13.73
CA LEU A 152 5.76 5.28 12.54
C LEU A 152 6.33 6.69 12.41
N THR A 153 5.46 7.71 12.53
CA THR A 153 5.87 9.12 12.44
C THR A 153 6.90 9.50 13.49
N ASP A 154 6.73 9.05 14.73
CA ASP A 154 7.67 9.35 15.81
C ASP A 154 9.02 8.66 15.59
N ARG A 155 9.01 7.43 15.11
CA ARG A 155 10.23 6.63 14.85
C ARG A 155 11.02 7.09 13.62
N GLU A 156 10.34 7.53 12.57
CA GLU A 156 10.98 7.74 11.25
C GLU A 156 10.97 9.20 10.78
N LEU A 157 9.97 10.00 11.13
CA LEU A 157 9.91 11.40 10.66
C LEU A 157 10.52 12.40 11.64
N ARG A 158 10.47 12.14 12.96
CA ARG A 158 11.10 13.04 13.96
C ARG A 158 12.62 12.91 14.03
N THR A 159 13.15 11.73 13.72
CA THR A 159 14.57 11.38 13.86
C THR A 159 15.36 11.60 12.58
N ASN A 160 14.76 11.36 11.40
CA ASN A 160 15.49 11.34 10.12
C ASN A 160 15.21 12.51 9.18
N ASN A 161 14.37 13.49 9.56
CA ASN A 161 13.93 14.52 8.62
C ASN A 161 14.37 15.93 9.03
N SER A 162 15.55 16.33 8.55
CA SER A 162 16.03 17.72 8.62
C SER A 162 15.38 18.65 7.58
N GLN A 163 14.63 18.10 6.60
CA GLN A 163 13.87 18.87 5.61
C GLN A 163 12.44 18.33 5.44
N LEU A 164 11.44 19.22 5.48
CA LEU A 164 10.03 18.85 5.30
C LEU A 164 9.75 18.34 3.88
N THR A 165 9.10 17.17 3.79
CA THR A 165 8.58 16.65 2.52
C THR A 165 7.52 17.59 1.94
N ALA A 166 7.24 17.52 0.62
CA ALA A 166 6.22 18.37 -0.01
C ALA A 166 4.86 18.27 0.71
N GLY A 167 4.41 17.06 1.06
CA GLY A 167 3.18 16.85 1.84
C GLY A 167 3.21 17.51 3.22
N GLN A 168 4.35 17.44 3.92
CA GLN A 168 4.53 18.12 5.22
C GLN A 168 4.64 19.64 5.12
N ARG A 169 4.84 20.23 3.94
CA ARG A 169 4.77 21.70 3.77
C ARG A 169 3.35 22.19 3.61
N PHE A 170 2.47 21.37 3.02
CA PHE A 170 1.07 21.72 2.80
C PHE A 170 0.17 21.46 4.02
N VAL A 171 0.43 20.41 4.81
CA VAL A 171 -0.42 20.03 5.95
C VAL A 171 -0.38 20.99 7.16
N PRO A 172 0.76 21.62 7.57
CA PRO A 172 0.80 22.48 8.75
C PRO A 172 -0.02 23.77 8.61
N ALA A 173 -0.25 24.24 7.38
CA ALA A 173 -0.94 25.50 7.12
C ALA A 173 -2.48 25.35 7.02
N ALA A 174 -3.00 24.13 6.85
CA ALA A 174 -4.41 23.91 6.51
C ALA A 174 -5.29 23.44 7.67
N TRP A 175 -4.74 23.12 8.85
CA TRP A 175 -5.54 22.61 9.97
C TRP A 175 -4.98 23.03 11.34
N PRO A 176 -5.42 24.17 11.91
CA PRO A 176 -5.07 24.52 13.27
C PRO A 176 -5.90 23.65 14.22
N TYR A 177 -5.41 22.44 14.55
CA TYR A 177 -5.92 21.73 15.71
C TYR A 177 -5.40 22.43 16.97
N ARG A 178 -6.08 23.50 17.39
CA ARG A 178 -5.98 24.00 18.76
C ARG A 178 -6.51 22.89 19.66
N ARG A 179 -5.60 22.20 20.36
CA ARG A 179 -5.93 21.53 21.63
C ARG A 179 -6.29 22.63 22.63
N THR A 180 -7.58 22.92 22.78
CA THR A 180 -8.07 23.45 24.05
C THR A 180 -8.33 22.26 24.98
N ARG A 181 -7.84 22.44 26.21
CA ARG A 181 -7.93 21.49 27.33
C ARG A 181 -9.38 21.17 27.68
#